data_AF-A0A7H9ARD9-F1
#
_entry.id   AF-A0A7H9ARD9-F1
#
_cell.length_a   1.000
_cell.length_b   1.000
_cell.length_c   1.000
_cell.angle_alpha   90.00
_cell.angle_beta   90.00
_cell.angle_gamma   90.00
#
_symmetry.space_group_name_H-M   'P 1'
#
loop_
_entity.id
_entity.type
_entity.pdbx_description
1 polymer ?
#
loop_
_entity_poly.entity_id
_entity_poly.type
_entity_poly.pdbx_seq_one_letter_code
_entity_poly.pdbx_strand_id
1 'polypeptide(L)'
;MRNIIFCLVIIHPIFCFSQNLANGFYQVDETYEGRLVRELDDTSDFYVVPQPILVLDDFKNIQARPSEFGGTHNLIFELKDIGSEKFKNFTQKESPTQMALLMDSKLISKAIIQMPIPNGTFILSGLDFKKARATRNKLLQQMGKSPLFAKGNFTIYSNRAIYDGKEIYNTKTDYNTFMEREAMPGSQCDAYYSSYYNPLSLVGDFYSYEWGYSAESACGSPGNMLGVKTTNDETGTAVSLLQIVEEEVVVAALKKDSWVTQQAVSFKIDLENVESFSGMLDFFKAHFGVTITPSSFCILGYEKGMVKIRLVGVEYVGYSHHRHLQLGFEVPVKEKAKPIFSDNTFFYLGKFKNGLYQY
;
A
#
# COMPACT_ATOMS: atom_id res chain seq x y z
N MET A 1 44.57 46.29 4.52
CA MET A 1 44.11 45.40 3.43
C MET A 1 43.95 44.00 4.01
N ARG A 2 42.72 43.53 4.21
CA ARG A 2 42.41 42.19 4.73
C ARG A 2 41.89 41.35 3.55
N ASN A 3 42.63 40.29 3.20
CA ASN A 3 42.21 39.34 2.18
C ASN A 3 41.15 38.40 2.77
N ILE A 4 39.95 38.43 2.20
CA ILE A 4 38.88 37.47 2.47
C ILE A 4 39.01 36.37 1.42
N ILE A 5 39.33 35.15 1.87
CA ILE A 5 39.32 33.94 1.04
C ILE A 5 37.89 33.41 1.03
N PHE A 6 37.24 33.45 -0.12
CA PHE A 6 35.95 32.79 -0.35
C PHE A 6 36.21 31.31 -0.66
N CYS A 7 35.92 30.42 0.31
CA CYS A 7 35.81 28.98 0.04
C CYS A 7 34.42 28.71 -0.54
N LEU A 8 34.37 28.45 -1.86
CA LEU A 8 33.19 27.94 -2.53
C LEU A 8 33.06 26.44 -2.21
N VAL A 9 32.24 26.09 -1.22
CA VAL A 9 31.89 24.69 -0.95
C VAL A 9 30.80 24.28 -1.93
N ILE A 10 31.18 23.59 -3.01
CA ILE A 10 30.23 22.95 -3.92
C ILE A 10 29.71 21.71 -3.20
N ILE A 11 28.61 21.86 -2.46
CA ILE A 11 27.85 20.74 -1.93
C ILE A 11 27.18 20.09 -3.13
N HIS A 12 27.73 18.98 -3.63
CA HIS A 12 26.97 18.13 -4.54
C HIS A 12 25.77 17.60 -3.77
N PRO A 13 24.53 17.87 -4.21
CA PRO A 13 23.39 17.19 -3.64
C PRO A 13 23.61 15.69 -3.87
N ILE A 14 23.83 14.95 -2.79
CA ILE A 14 23.67 13.50 -2.78
C ILE A 14 22.17 13.28 -2.99
N PHE A 15 21.75 13.30 -4.24
CA PHE A 15 20.45 12.78 -4.63
C PHE A 15 20.53 11.27 -4.39
N CYS A 16 20.19 10.86 -3.17
CA CYS A 16 19.80 9.48 -2.89
C CYS A 16 18.51 9.23 -3.68
N PHE A 17 18.64 8.86 -4.95
CA PHE A 17 17.56 8.26 -5.71
C PHE A 17 17.27 6.88 -5.10
N SER A 18 16.50 6.87 -4.02
CA SER A 18 15.82 5.68 -3.51
C SER A 18 14.66 5.34 -4.46
N GLN A 19 14.95 4.99 -5.71
CA GLN A 19 13.94 4.37 -6.56
C GLN A 19 13.79 2.93 -6.09
N ASN A 20 12.82 2.58 -5.26
CA ASN A 20 12.68 1.18 -4.81
C ASN A 20 12.62 0.21 -6.02
N LEU A 21 13.44 -0.85 -6.03
CA LEU A 21 13.36 -1.87 -7.09
C LEU A 21 12.02 -2.60 -6.96
N ALA A 22 11.32 -2.77 -8.07
CA ALA A 22 10.07 -3.53 -8.12
C ALA A 22 10.31 -5.00 -7.75
N ASN A 23 9.28 -5.68 -7.24
CA ASN A 23 9.36 -7.12 -6.96
C ASN A 23 9.33 -7.90 -8.27
N GLY A 24 10.27 -8.82 -8.46
CA GLY A 24 10.45 -9.48 -9.74
C GLY A 24 11.80 -10.15 -9.91
N PHE A 25 12.11 -10.52 -11.16
CA PHE A 25 13.40 -11.07 -11.52
C PHE A 25 14.26 -10.04 -12.24
N TYR A 26 15.53 -10.00 -11.88
CA TYR A 26 16.54 -9.08 -12.41
C TYR A 26 17.76 -9.87 -12.89
N GLN A 27 18.50 -9.30 -13.84
CA GLN A 27 19.80 -9.81 -14.22
C GLN A 27 20.80 -9.49 -13.11
N VAL A 28 21.59 -10.48 -12.70
CA VAL A 28 22.74 -10.23 -11.82
C VAL A 28 23.83 -9.59 -12.65
N ASP A 29 24.35 -8.46 -12.18
CA ASP A 29 25.47 -7.78 -12.80
C ASP A 29 26.78 -8.21 -12.16
N GLU A 30 27.62 -8.90 -12.93
CA GLU A 30 28.94 -9.37 -12.51
C GLU A 30 30.02 -8.29 -12.67
N THR A 31 29.70 -7.16 -13.31
CA THR A 31 30.64 -6.03 -13.52
C THR A 31 30.65 -5.01 -12.37
N TYR A 32 29.72 -5.16 -11.40
CA TYR A 32 29.57 -4.28 -10.24
C TYR A 32 29.16 -2.83 -10.59
N GLU A 33 28.65 -2.58 -11.79
CA GLU A 33 28.16 -1.27 -12.24
C GLU A 33 26.65 -1.09 -11.97
N GLY A 34 25.97 -2.18 -11.65
CA GLY A 34 24.55 -2.23 -11.36
C GLY A 34 24.21 -1.69 -9.98
N ARG A 35 23.02 -2.07 -9.52
CA ARG A 35 22.52 -1.64 -8.23
C ARG A 35 22.80 -2.66 -7.14
N LEU A 36 23.41 -2.18 -6.06
CA LEU A 36 23.64 -2.96 -4.85
C LEU A 36 22.32 -3.40 -4.20
N VAL A 37 22.18 -4.70 -3.96
CA VAL A 37 21.11 -5.34 -3.22
C VAL A 37 21.69 -6.34 -2.23
N ARG A 38 21.02 -6.50 -1.09
CA ARG A 38 21.41 -7.47 -0.04
C ARG A 38 20.57 -8.71 -0.09
N GLU A 39 21.20 -9.85 0.19
CA GLU A 39 20.47 -11.09 0.44
C GLU A 39 19.60 -10.97 1.70
N LEU A 40 18.44 -11.63 1.70
CA LEU A 40 17.51 -11.56 2.83
C LEU A 40 18.06 -12.25 4.09
N ASP A 41 18.74 -13.37 3.89
CA ASP A 41 19.19 -14.28 4.95
C ASP A 41 20.71 -14.16 5.23
N ASP A 42 21.42 -13.31 4.48
CA ASP A 42 22.87 -13.13 4.57
C ASP A 42 23.25 -11.64 4.40
N THR A 43 24.42 -11.27 4.88
CA THR A 43 25.06 -9.97 4.68
C THR A 43 25.74 -9.81 3.33
N SER A 44 25.68 -10.83 2.47
CA SER A 44 26.22 -10.79 1.11
C SER A 44 25.56 -9.71 0.25
N ASP A 45 26.41 -8.95 -0.43
CA ASP A 45 26.06 -7.87 -1.33
C ASP A 45 26.12 -8.37 -2.80
N PHE A 46 25.13 -8.01 -3.59
CA PHE A 46 25.03 -8.35 -5.02
C PHE A 46 24.68 -7.12 -5.84
N TYR A 47 25.05 -7.13 -7.12
CA TYR A 47 24.69 -6.07 -8.05
C TYR A 47 23.68 -6.61 -9.06
N VAL A 48 22.66 -5.83 -9.38
CA VAL A 48 21.65 -6.18 -10.38
C VAL A 48 21.51 -5.06 -11.41
N VAL A 49 21.22 -5.43 -12.66
CA VAL A 49 20.81 -4.46 -13.67
C VAL A 49 19.47 -3.85 -13.22
N PRO A 50 19.31 -2.52 -13.06
CA PRO A 50 18.12 -1.91 -12.47
C PRO A 50 16.81 -2.13 -13.24
N GLN A 51 16.90 -2.59 -14.49
CA GLN A 51 15.74 -2.93 -15.32
C GLN A 51 15.25 -4.35 -15.00
N PRO A 52 14.01 -4.55 -14.52
CA PRO A 52 13.48 -5.88 -14.27
C PRO A 52 13.29 -6.64 -15.59
N ILE A 53 13.61 -7.94 -15.56
CA ILE A 53 13.31 -8.89 -16.64
C ILE A 53 11.84 -9.28 -16.58
N LEU A 54 11.36 -9.60 -15.37
CA LEU A 54 9.98 -9.96 -15.07
C LEU A 54 9.54 -9.24 -13.81
N VAL A 55 8.31 -8.71 -13.80
CA VAL A 55 7.66 -8.15 -12.61
C VAL A 55 6.50 -9.04 -12.15
N LEU A 56 5.96 -8.81 -10.95
CA LEU A 56 4.88 -9.64 -10.40
C LEU A 56 3.65 -9.77 -11.32
N ASP A 57 3.36 -8.73 -12.11
CA ASP A 57 2.25 -8.74 -13.06
C ASP A 57 2.47 -9.67 -14.25
N ASP A 58 3.69 -10.11 -14.52
CA ASP A 58 4.00 -11.04 -15.60
C ASP A 58 3.63 -12.50 -15.23
N PHE A 59 3.35 -12.81 -13.96
CA PHE A 59 3.07 -14.17 -13.50
C PHE A 59 1.56 -14.52 -13.51
N LYS A 60 1.26 -15.66 -14.13
CA LYS A 60 -0.06 -16.32 -14.10
C LYS A 60 -0.22 -17.18 -12.87
N ASN A 61 0.78 -17.95 -12.45
CA ASN A 61 0.69 -18.84 -11.30
C ASN A 61 2.06 -19.10 -10.67
N ILE A 62 2.07 -19.42 -9.36
CA ILE A 62 3.28 -19.79 -8.62
C ILE A 62 2.95 -20.97 -7.69
N GLN A 63 3.67 -22.06 -7.88
CA GLN A 63 3.49 -23.29 -7.11
C GLN A 63 4.78 -23.65 -6.37
N ALA A 64 4.63 -24.22 -5.17
CA ALA A 64 5.74 -24.85 -4.46
C ALA A 64 5.52 -26.36 -4.52
N ARG A 65 6.50 -27.12 -5.03
CA ARG A 65 6.45 -28.59 -5.09
C ARG A 65 7.74 -29.18 -4.51
N PRO A 66 7.69 -30.37 -3.89
CA PRO A 66 8.90 -31.11 -3.58
C PRO A 66 9.74 -31.34 -4.86
N SER A 67 11.06 -31.23 -4.73
CA SER A 67 11.99 -31.59 -5.80
C SER A 67 12.04 -33.11 -5.96
N GLU A 68 12.22 -33.59 -7.19
CA GLU A 68 12.39 -35.01 -7.49
C GLU A 68 13.66 -35.59 -6.85
N PHE A 69 14.65 -34.74 -6.57
CA PHE A 69 15.94 -35.14 -5.99
C PHE A 69 15.94 -35.23 -4.45
N GLY A 70 14.79 -35.05 -3.81
CA GLY A 70 14.64 -35.14 -2.35
C GLY A 70 15.26 -33.95 -1.61
N GLY A 71 14.78 -33.69 -0.39
CA GLY A 71 15.34 -32.69 0.54
C GLY A 71 15.15 -31.21 0.18
N THR A 72 14.76 -30.89 -1.05
CA THR A 72 14.54 -29.52 -1.53
C THR A 72 13.14 -29.36 -2.14
N HIS A 73 12.74 -28.11 -2.33
CA HIS A 73 11.49 -27.69 -2.95
C HIS A 73 11.78 -26.75 -4.13
N ASN A 74 10.92 -26.85 -5.12
CA ASN A 74 10.95 -26.07 -6.34
C ASN A 74 9.83 -25.03 -6.29
N LEU A 75 10.13 -23.79 -6.68
CA LEU A 75 9.12 -22.82 -7.08
C LEU A 75 8.94 -22.90 -8.59
N ILE A 76 7.73 -23.24 -9.02
CA ILE A 76 7.35 -23.31 -10.42
C ILE A 76 6.57 -22.05 -10.77
N PHE A 77 7.09 -21.28 -11.71
CA PHE A 77 6.51 -20.04 -12.19
C PHE A 77 5.86 -20.29 -13.55
N GLU A 78 4.60 -19.91 -13.68
CA GLU A 78 3.87 -19.87 -14.94
C GLU A 78 3.64 -18.40 -15.30
N LEU A 79 4.08 -17.99 -16.47
CA LEU A 79 3.99 -16.63 -16.98
C LEU A 79 2.70 -16.42 -17.78
N LYS A 80 2.25 -15.16 -17.85
CA LYS A 80 1.28 -14.71 -18.85
C LYS A 80 1.98 -14.61 -20.21
N ASP A 81 1.22 -14.43 -21.29
CA ASP A 81 1.76 -14.36 -22.64
C ASP A 81 2.83 -13.25 -22.78
N ILE A 82 2.53 -12.05 -22.29
CA ILE A 82 3.47 -10.91 -22.26
C ILE A 82 4.74 -11.24 -21.48
N GLY A 83 4.60 -11.86 -20.30
CA GLY A 83 5.75 -12.28 -19.50
C GLY A 83 6.60 -13.34 -20.20
N SER A 84 5.93 -14.28 -20.88
CA SER A 84 6.58 -15.35 -21.62
C SER A 84 7.42 -14.80 -22.78
N GLU A 85 6.89 -13.81 -23.50
CA GLU A 85 7.61 -13.15 -24.59
C GLU A 85 8.83 -12.36 -24.08
N LYS A 86 8.66 -11.53 -23.03
CA LYS A 86 9.77 -10.82 -22.37
C LYS A 86 10.88 -11.77 -21.98
N PHE A 87 10.51 -12.87 -21.31
CA PHE A 87 11.49 -13.81 -20.76
C PHE A 87 12.18 -14.62 -21.85
N LYS A 88 11.45 -15.02 -22.90
CA LYS A 88 12.03 -15.65 -24.09
C LYS A 88 13.06 -14.74 -24.74
N ASN A 89 12.72 -13.48 -25.00
CA ASN A 89 13.62 -12.52 -25.65
C ASN A 89 14.89 -12.28 -24.82
N PHE A 90 14.74 -12.12 -23.50
CA PHE A 90 15.88 -11.99 -22.58
C PHE A 90 16.79 -13.23 -22.61
N THR A 91 16.22 -14.41 -22.41
CA THR A 91 17.00 -15.66 -22.32
C THR A 91 17.62 -16.09 -23.64
N GLN A 92 17.08 -15.68 -24.79
CA GLN A 92 17.71 -15.89 -26.09
C GLN A 92 18.97 -15.03 -26.31
N LYS A 93 18.98 -13.82 -25.75
CA LYS A 93 20.06 -12.84 -25.97
C LYS A 93 21.21 -13.00 -24.98
N GLU A 94 20.88 -13.27 -23.72
CA GLU A 94 21.83 -13.14 -22.60
C GLU A 94 22.32 -14.49 -22.06
N SER A 95 21.85 -15.64 -22.56
CA SER A 95 22.23 -16.96 -22.02
C SER A 95 23.66 -17.39 -22.43
N PRO A 96 24.48 -17.94 -21.50
CA PRO A 96 24.17 -18.18 -20.09
C PRO A 96 24.22 -16.90 -19.25
N THR A 97 23.25 -16.72 -18.34
CA THR A 97 23.17 -15.55 -17.45
C THR A 97 22.67 -15.92 -16.06
N GLN A 98 23.09 -15.14 -15.07
CA GLN A 98 22.54 -15.20 -13.72
C GLN A 98 21.33 -14.28 -13.55
N MET A 99 20.34 -14.75 -12.80
CA MET A 99 19.16 -13.98 -12.43
C MET A 99 18.89 -14.06 -10.94
N ALA A 100 18.36 -12.98 -10.39
CA ALA A 100 17.96 -12.86 -9.00
C ALA A 100 16.47 -12.58 -8.88
N LEU A 101 15.80 -13.31 -7.99
CA LEU A 101 14.46 -12.97 -7.51
C LEU A 101 14.59 -11.94 -6.38
N LEU A 102 14.07 -10.74 -6.61
CA LEU A 102 14.04 -9.66 -5.63
C LEU A 102 12.63 -9.48 -5.05
N MET A 103 12.56 -9.34 -3.73
CA MET A 103 11.37 -8.89 -3.00
C MET A 103 11.75 -7.81 -1.99
N ASP A 104 11.04 -6.69 -2.00
CA ASP A 104 11.26 -5.52 -1.15
C ASP A 104 12.72 -5.03 -1.22
N SER A 105 13.26 -4.98 -2.44
CA SER A 105 14.68 -4.66 -2.73
C SER A 105 15.70 -5.58 -2.05
N LYS A 106 15.28 -6.79 -1.62
CA LYS A 106 16.17 -7.83 -1.07
C LYS A 106 16.21 -9.04 -1.98
N LEU A 107 17.39 -9.63 -2.11
CA LEU A 107 17.60 -10.85 -2.86
C LEU A 107 17.08 -12.05 -2.07
N ILE A 108 16.21 -12.83 -2.71
CA ILE A 108 15.56 -14.00 -2.10
C ILE A 108 16.23 -15.29 -2.55
N SER A 109 16.57 -15.34 -3.84
CA SER A 109 17.16 -16.51 -4.48
C SER A 109 17.77 -16.11 -5.83
N LYS A 110 18.71 -16.94 -6.31
CA LYS A 110 19.38 -16.80 -7.61
C LYS A 110 19.24 -18.07 -8.42
N ALA A 111 19.26 -17.92 -9.74
CA ALA A 111 19.34 -19.03 -10.68
C ALA A 111 20.28 -18.67 -11.83
N ILE A 112 20.97 -19.68 -12.36
CA ILE A 112 21.67 -19.57 -13.63
C ILE A 112 20.73 -20.08 -14.71
N ILE A 113 20.49 -19.28 -15.73
CA ILE A 113 19.80 -19.69 -16.94
C ILE A 113 20.85 -20.13 -17.94
N GLN A 114 20.79 -21.41 -18.30
CA GLN A 114 21.73 -22.06 -19.22
C GLN A 114 21.21 -22.11 -20.67
N MET A 115 19.89 -22.03 -20.84
CA MET A 115 19.23 -22.16 -22.14
C MET A 115 18.01 -21.23 -22.25
N PRO A 116 17.63 -20.82 -23.48
CA PRO A 116 16.41 -20.06 -23.70
C PRO A 116 15.15 -20.76 -23.19
N ILE A 117 14.20 -20.00 -22.64
CA ILE A 117 12.95 -20.52 -22.07
C ILE A 117 11.77 -20.13 -22.97
N PRO A 118 11.27 -21.03 -23.83
CA PRO A 118 10.32 -20.67 -24.87
C PRO A 118 8.85 -20.64 -24.42
N ASN A 119 8.49 -21.37 -23.36
CA ASN A 119 7.09 -21.72 -23.06
C ASN A 119 6.54 -21.08 -21.78
N GLY A 120 7.13 -19.96 -21.34
CA GLY A 120 6.59 -19.19 -20.21
C GLY A 120 6.57 -19.91 -18.86
N THR A 121 7.21 -21.07 -18.74
CA THR A 121 7.28 -21.84 -17.49
C THR A 121 8.73 -22.07 -17.12
N PHE A 122 9.08 -21.78 -15.87
CA PHE A 122 10.42 -22.03 -15.36
C PHE A 122 10.41 -22.39 -13.88
N ILE A 123 11.53 -22.95 -13.43
CA ILE A 123 11.66 -23.52 -12.10
C ILE A 123 12.84 -22.88 -11.38
N LEU A 124 12.60 -22.45 -10.14
CA LEU A 124 13.63 -22.09 -9.19
C LEU A 124 13.78 -23.23 -8.18
N SER A 125 14.89 -23.96 -8.27
CA SER A 125 15.16 -25.16 -7.48
C SER A 125 16.05 -24.86 -6.27
N GLY A 126 16.17 -25.82 -5.35
CA GLY A 126 17.16 -25.78 -4.27
C GLY A 126 16.75 -25.01 -3.01
N LEU A 127 15.46 -24.67 -2.86
CA LEU A 127 14.95 -24.05 -1.65
C LEU A 127 14.56 -25.11 -0.62
N ASP A 128 14.71 -24.85 0.67
CA ASP A 128 14.07 -25.68 1.68
C ASP A 128 12.53 -25.48 1.69
N PHE A 129 11.79 -26.39 2.31
CA PHE A 129 10.32 -26.33 2.37
C PHE A 129 9.79 -25.02 2.96
N LYS A 130 10.39 -24.54 4.05
CA LYS A 130 9.93 -23.36 4.78
C LYS A 130 10.18 -22.12 3.93
N LYS A 131 11.36 -21.97 3.33
CA LYS A 131 11.71 -20.85 2.45
C LYS A 131 10.88 -20.86 1.16
N ALA A 132 10.69 -22.01 0.52
CA ALA A 132 9.83 -22.12 -0.67
C ALA A 132 8.38 -21.72 -0.36
N ARG A 133 7.80 -22.25 0.74
CA ARG A 133 6.43 -21.92 1.14
C ARG A 133 6.27 -20.45 1.53
N ALA A 134 7.19 -19.89 2.30
CA ALA A 134 7.18 -18.48 2.70
C ALA A 134 7.30 -17.56 1.48
N THR A 135 8.24 -17.85 0.58
CA THR A 135 8.45 -17.09 -0.66
C THR A 135 7.22 -17.15 -1.56
N ARG A 136 6.66 -18.35 -1.81
CA ARG A 136 5.41 -18.51 -2.58
C ARG A 136 4.28 -17.68 -1.97
N ASN A 137 4.04 -17.81 -0.67
CA ASN A 137 2.94 -17.11 -0.01
C ASN A 137 3.11 -15.59 -0.11
N LYS A 138 4.34 -15.08 0.09
CA LYS A 138 4.65 -13.67 -0.05
C LYS A 138 4.43 -13.16 -1.47
N LEU A 139 4.87 -13.92 -2.48
CA LEU A 139 4.62 -13.58 -3.89
C LEU A 139 3.13 -13.59 -4.23
N LEU A 140 2.39 -14.65 -3.85
CA LEU A 140 0.94 -14.72 -4.09
C LEU A 140 0.19 -13.60 -3.36
N GLN A 141 0.64 -13.22 -2.17
CA GLN A 141 0.09 -12.09 -1.43
C GLN A 141 0.35 -10.77 -2.16
N GLN A 142 1.59 -10.49 -2.60
CA GLN A 142 1.91 -9.28 -3.36
C GLN A 142 1.19 -9.21 -4.71
N MET A 143 0.88 -10.36 -5.31
CA MET A 143 0.06 -10.47 -6.52
C MET A 143 -1.45 -10.34 -6.27
N GLY A 144 -1.89 -10.17 -5.03
CA GLY A 144 -3.32 -10.14 -4.69
C GLY A 144 -4.05 -11.47 -4.91
N LYS A 145 -3.33 -12.60 -4.89
CA LYS A 145 -3.86 -13.96 -5.13
C LYS A 145 -4.09 -14.76 -3.85
N SER A 146 -3.45 -14.40 -2.74
CA SER A 146 -3.73 -14.97 -1.41
C SER A 146 -4.61 -14.01 -0.60
N PRO A 147 -5.72 -14.46 -0.02
CA PRO A 147 -6.51 -13.62 0.87
C PRO A 147 -5.72 -13.30 2.15
N LEU A 148 -5.82 -12.06 2.62
CA LEU A 148 -5.41 -11.59 3.95
C LEU A 148 -6.45 -11.95 5.01
N PHE A 149 -7.72 -11.95 4.58
CA PHE A 149 -8.89 -12.26 5.40
C PHE A 149 -9.92 -12.97 4.53
N ALA A 150 -10.58 -13.96 5.10
CA ALA A 150 -11.79 -14.54 4.52
C ALA A 150 -12.73 -14.92 5.66
N LYS A 151 -13.96 -14.40 5.62
CA LYS A 151 -15.03 -14.80 6.54
C LYS A 151 -16.38 -14.62 5.85
N GLY A 152 -17.18 -15.69 5.81
CA GLY A 152 -18.45 -15.67 5.08
C GLY A 152 -18.22 -15.28 3.62
N ASN A 153 -18.98 -14.30 3.14
CA ASN A 153 -18.90 -13.79 1.77
C ASN A 153 -17.90 -12.62 1.63
N PHE A 154 -17.20 -12.24 2.70
CA PHE A 154 -16.22 -11.14 2.70
C PHE A 154 -14.79 -11.68 2.59
N THR A 155 -14.07 -11.27 1.54
CA THR A 155 -12.67 -11.66 1.29
C THR A 155 -11.82 -10.42 1.02
N ILE A 156 -10.71 -10.31 1.72
CA ILE A 156 -9.75 -9.21 1.56
C ILE A 156 -8.45 -9.76 0.98
N TYR A 157 -7.91 -9.04 0.01
CA TYR A 157 -6.58 -9.23 -0.56
C TYR A 157 -5.70 -8.01 -0.25
N SER A 158 -4.42 -8.07 -0.64
CA SER A 158 -3.48 -6.93 -0.49
C SER A 158 -3.81 -5.73 -1.37
N ASN A 159 -4.69 -5.89 -2.35
CA ASN A 159 -4.91 -4.92 -3.41
C ASN A 159 -6.40 -4.72 -3.75
N ARG A 160 -7.30 -5.47 -3.10
CA ARG A 160 -8.75 -5.40 -3.28
C ARG A 160 -9.52 -6.02 -2.11
N ALA A 161 -10.79 -5.65 -1.97
CA ALA A 161 -11.77 -6.34 -1.12
C ALA A 161 -13.01 -6.72 -1.92
N ILE A 162 -13.57 -7.88 -1.60
CA ILE A 162 -14.75 -8.45 -2.26
C ILE A 162 -15.77 -8.85 -1.20
N TYR A 163 -17.01 -8.44 -1.37
CA TYR A 163 -18.16 -8.92 -0.60
C TYR A 163 -19.20 -9.50 -1.54
N ASP A 164 -19.62 -10.74 -1.30
CA ASP A 164 -20.66 -11.42 -2.10
C ASP A 164 -20.39 -11.39 -3.61
N GLY A 165 -19.11 -11.57 -3.99
CA GLY A 165 -18.66 -11.51 -5.38
C GLY A 165 -18.53 -10.10 -5.97
N LYS A 166 -18.98 -9.05 -5.26
CA LYS A 166 -18.85 -7.65 -5.66
C LYS A 166 -17.55 -7.04 -5.13
N GLU A 167 -16.81 -6.36 -5.99
CA GLU A 167 -15.62 -5.61 -5.58
C GLU A 167 -16.02 -4.34 -4.82
N ILE A 168 -15.57 -4.24 -3.57
CA ILE A 168 -15.78 -3.06 -2.71
C ILE A 168 -14.68 -2.02 -2.94
N TYR A 169 -13.47 -2.51 -3.21
CA TYR A 169 -12.33 -1.69 -3.56
C TYR A 169 -11.35 -2.51 -4.41
N ASN A 170 -10.70 -1.88 -5.39
CA ASN A 170 -9.68 -2.52 -6.23
C ASN A 170 -8.67 -1.49 -6.77
N THR A 171 -7.43 -1.57 -6.29
CA THR A 171 -6.30 -0.75 -6.75
C THR A 171 -6.07 -0.78 -8.27
N LYS A 172 -6.34 -1.90 -8.92
CA LYS A 172 -6.18 -2.03 -10.38
C LYS A 172 -7.22 -1.23 -11.15
N THR A 173 -8.45 -1.16 -10.61
CA THR A 173 -9.50 -0.31 -11.18
C THR A 173 -9.09 1.14 -11.08
N ASP A 174 -8.56 1.58 -9.94
CA ASP A 174 -8.05 2.95 -9.76
C ASP A 174 -6.92 3.27 -10.75
N TYR A 175 -5.96 2.36 -10.92
CA TYR A 175 -4.88 2.50 -11.92
C TYR A 175 -5.44 2.65 -13.33
N ASN A 176 -6.32 1.74 -13.76
CA ASN A 176 -6.87 1.76 -15.11
C ASN A 176 -7.63 3.06 -15.38
N THR A 177 -8.49 3.49 -14.44
CA THR A 177 -9.25 4.73 -14.56
C THR A 177 -8.33 5.95 -14.61
N PHE A 178 -7.22 5.96 -13.86
CA PHE A 178 -6.23 7.03 -13.96
C PHE A 178 -5.56 7.03 -15.33
N MET A 179 -5.04 5.89 -15.79
CA MET A 179 -4.33 5.79 -17.06
C MET A 179 -5.23 6.13 -18.25
N GLU A 180 -6.50 5.72 -18.23
CA GLU A 180 -7.49 6.08 -19.25
C GLU A 180 -7.73 7.60 -19.36
N ARG A 181 -7.63 8.31 -18.23
CA ARG A 181 -7.90 9.75 -18.16
C ARG A 181 -6.66 10.60 -18.44
N GLU A 182 -5.49 10.16 -17.98
CA GLU A 182 -4.29 10.99 -17.86
C GLU A 182 -3.18 10.62 -18.85
N ALA A 183 -3.28 9.46 -19.51
CA ALA A 183 -2.33 9.10 -20.56
C ALA A 183 -2.58 9.94 -21.83
N MET A 184 -1.50 10.33 -22.50
CA MET A 184 -1.55 11.08 -23.77
C MET A 184 -0.86 10.28 -24.88
N PRO A 185 -1.60 9.40 -25.60
CA PRO A 185 -1.03 8.65 -26.71
C PRO A 185 -0.41 9.59 -27.76
N GLY A 186 0.86 9.36 -28.09
CA GLY A 186 1.61 10.20 -29.05
C GLY A 186 2.35 11.38 -28.43
N SER A 187 2.24 11.59 -27.12
CA SER A 187 3.14 12.50 -26.37
C SER A 187 4.50 11.84 -26.12
N GLN A 188 5.52 12.66 -25.83
CA GLN A 188 6.80 12.20 -25.28
C GLN A 188 6.74 11.99 -23.75
N CYS A 189 5.64 12.39 -23.10
CA CYS A 189 5.46 12.21 -21.66
C CYS A 189 4.57 10.99 -21.39
N ASP A 190 4.99 10.16 -20.44
CA ASP A 190 4.20 9.05 -19.92
C ASP A 190 3.45 9.47 -18.65
N ALA A 191 2.26 8.89 -18.44
CA ALA A 191 1.56 8.98 -17.16
C ALA A 191 2.08 7.89 -16.21
N TYR A 192 2.09 8.19 -14.91
CA TYR A 192 2.49 7.27 -13.85
C TYR A 192 1.40 7.16 -12.79
N TYR A 193 1.17 5.94 -12.31
CA TYR A 193 0.28 5.70 -11.18
C TYR A 193 0.76 4.52 -10.34
N SER A 194 0.76 4.71 -9.03
CA SER A 194 0.99 3.67 -8.05
C SER A 194 0.01 3.86 -6.90
N SER A 195 -0.72 2.82 -6.54
CA SER A 195 -1.68 2.84 -5.44
C SER A 195 -1.21 2.05 -4.23
N TYR A 196 -1.68 2.49 -3.07
CA TYR A 196 -1.55 1.85 -1.78
C TYR A 196 -2.94 1.52 -1.25
N TYR A 197 -3.07 0.36 -0.60
CA TYR A 197 -4.29 -0.06 0.04
C TYR A 197 -3.99 -0.88 1.29
N ASN A 198 -4.65 -0.55 2.38
CA ASN A 198 -4.44 -1.19 3.66
C ASN A 198 -5.76 -1.34 4.44
N PRO A 199 -6.28 -2.56 4.58
CA PRO A 199 -7.45 -2.85 5.40
C PRO A 199 -7.22 -2.46 6.87
N LEU A 200 -8.09 -1.63 7.43
CA LEU A 200 -7.95 -1.13 8.81
C LEU A 200 -8.88 -1.82 9.78
N SER A 201 -10.17 -1.94 9.45
CA SER A 201 -11.14 -2.60 10.33
C SER A 201 -12.34 -3.15 9.55
N LEU A 202 -12.97 -4.19 10.09
CA LEU A 202 -14.29 -4.67 9.71
C LEU A 202 -15.10 -4.86 10.99
N VAL A 203 -16.18 -4.10 11.16
CA VAL A 203 -17.03 -4.14 12.36
C VAL A 203 -18.50 -4.15 11.97
N GLY A 204 -19.14 -5.32 12.04
CA GLY A 204 -20.40 -5.55 11.35
C GLY A 204 -20.20 -5.18 9.89
N ASP A 205 -21.05 -4.32 9.37
CA ASP A 205 -20.98 -3.90 7.97
C ASP A 205 -19.97 -2.77 7.72
N PHE A 206 -19.30 -2.25 8.76
CA PHE A 206 -18.38 -1.12 8.64
C PHE A 206 -17.00 -1.59 8.23
N TYR A 207 -16.72 -1.54 6.93
CA TYR A 207 -15.40 -1.83 6.38
C TYR A 207 -14.58 -0.57 6.17
N SER A 208 -13.48 -0.43 6.91
CA SER A 208 -12.56 0.70 6.82
C SER A 208 -11.24 0.29 6.21
N TYR A 209 -10.70 1.13 5.31
CA TYR A 209 -9.38 0.96 4.73
C TYR A 209 -8.68 2.30 4.52
N GLU A 210 -7.36 2.26 4.59
CA GLU A 210 -6.49 3.32 4.11
C GLU A 210 -6.25 3.08 2.62
N TRP A 211 -6.33 4.15 1.85
CA TRP A 211 -6.02 4.16 0.43
C TRP A 211 -5.03 5.28 0.18
N GLY A 212 -4.16 5.11 -0.80
CA GLY A 212 -3.30 6.19 -1.25
C GLY A 212 -2.84 5.96 -2.67
N TYR A 213 -2.27 6.99 -3.26
CA TYR A 213 -1.63 6.90 -4.55
C TYR A 213 -0.50 7.91 -4.67
N SER A 214 0.46 7.57 -5.51
CA SER A 214 1.41 8.48 -6.13
C SER A 214 1.10 8.47 -7.63
N ALA A 215 0.93 9.65 -8.22
CA ALA A 215 0.45 9.79 -9.57
C ALA A 215 1.05 10.99 -10.28
N GLU A 216 1.29 10.87 -11.57
CA GLU A 216 1.76 11.93 -12.44
C GLU A 216 0.99 11.81 -13.76
N SER A 217 0.24 12.85 -14.13
CA SER A 217 -0.39 12.88 -15.45
C SER A 217 0.67 13.09 -16.53
N ALA A 218 0.38 12.74 -17.78
CA ALA A 218 1.33 12.97 -18.85
C ALA A 218 1.67 14.46 -18.97
N CYS A 219 2.96 14.79 -18.81
CA CYS A 219 3.49 16.16 -18.73
C CYS A 219 3.00 16.98 -17.53
N GLY A 220 2.42 16.33 -16.51
CA GLY A 220 1.98 16.94 -15.27
C GLY A 220 3.09 17.02 -14.22
N SER A 221 2.73 17.56 -13.05
CA SER A 221 3.59 17.44 -11.87
C SER A 221 3.22 16.19 -11.08
N PRO A 222 4.19 15.45 -10.53
CA PRO A 222 3.90 14.32 -9.66
C PRO A 222 3.17 14.82 -8.41
N GLY A 223 2.25 14.00 -7.94
CA GLY A 223 1.47 14.24 -6.74
C GLY A 223 1.20 12.96 -5.98
N ASN A 224 0.82 13.11 -4.72
CA ASN A 224 0.46 11.98 -3.89
C ASN A 224 -0.72 12.32 -3.00
N MET A 225 -1.54 11.33 -2.72
CA MET A 225 -2.66 11.44 -1.78
C MET A 225 -2.75 10.16 -0.98
N LEU A 226 -3.14 10.28 0.27
CA LEU A 226 -3.49 9.16 1.11
C LEU A 226 -4.77 9.56 1.85
N GLY A 227 -5.52 8.60 2.36
CA GLY A 227 -6.77 8.87 3.05
C GLY A 227 -7.32 7.61 3.69
N VAL A 228 -8.29 7.80 4.56
CA VAL A 228 -9.09 6.70 5.12
C VAL A 228 -10.51 6.83 4.60
N LYS A 229 -11.13 5.68 4.33
CA LYS A 229 -12.54 5.59 3.95
C LYS A 229 -13.17 4.40 4.66
N THR A 230 -14.36 4.62 5.21
CA THR A 230 -15.24 3.56 5.70
C THR A 230 -16.47 3.45 4.80
N THR A 231 -16.76 2.21 4.42
CA THR A 231 -17.90 1.84 3.58
C THR A 231 -18.75 0.80 4.29
N ASN A 232 -20.05 0.78 3.99
CA ASN A 232 -20.88 -0.39 4.26
C ASN A 232 -20.46 -1.49 3.28
N ASP A 233 -20.07 -2.66 3.78
CA ASP A 233 -19.55 -3.77 2.96
C ASP A 233 -20.60 -4.34 1.99
N GLU A 234 -21.87 -4.38 2.36
CA GLU A 234 -22.94 -4.87 1.47
C GLU A 234 -23.15 -3.96 0.26
N THR A 235 -23.26 -2.66 0.52
CA THR A 235 -23.60 -1.67 -0.50
C THR A 235 -22.38 -1.10 -1.22
N GLY A 236 -21.21 -1.11 -0.58
CA GLY A 236 -19.99 -0.41 -1.01
C GLY A 236 -20.07 1.12 -0.85
N THR A 237 -21.13 1.63 -0.22
CA THR A 237 -21.36 3.07 -0.07
C THR A 237 -20.63 3.63 1.15
N ALA A 238 -20.21 4.89 1.08
CA ALA A 238 -19.56 5.56 2.21
C ALA A 238 -20.54 5.71 3.38
N VAL A 239 -20.10 5.36 4.60
CA VAL A 239 -20.91 5.46 5.82
C VAL A 239 -20.37 6.54 6.74
N SER A 240 -21.27 7.20 7.46
CA SER A 240 -20.91 8.24 8.42
C SER A 240 -20.60 7.64 9.79
N LEU A 241 -19.59 8.19 10.47
CA LEU A 241 -19.31 7.93 11.88
C LEU A 241 -20.58 8.08 12.77
N LEU A 242 -21.47 9.01 12.43
CA LEU A 242 -22.69 9.27 13.19
C LEU A 242 -23.71 8.12 13.19
N GLN A 243 -23.48 7.05 12.41
CA GLN A 243 -24.26 5.83 12.50
C GLN A 243 -23.98 5.05 13.79
N ILE A 244 -22.76 5.15 14.35
CA ILE A 244 -22.32 4.38 15.52
C ILE A 244 -22.25 5.20 16.82
N VAL A 245 -22.10 6.52 16.74
CA VAL A 245 -21.89 7.42 17.89
C VAL A 245 -22.77 8.67 17.79
N GLU A 246 -23.22 9.19 18.92
CA GLU A 246 -24.05 10.41 18.93
C GLU A 246 -23.24 11.64 18.53
N GLU A 247 -23.88 12.57 17.81
CA GLU A 247 -23.21 13.73 17.23
C GLU A 247 -22.62 14.65 18.30
N GLU A 248 -23.41 14.98 19.32
CA GLU A 248 -22.99 15.76 20.49
C GLU A 248 -21.75 15.18 21.18
N VAL A 249 -21.62 13.86 21.21
CA VAL A 249 -20.50 13.15 21.82
C VAL A 249 -19.24 13.30 20.96
N VAL A 250 -19.36 13.19 19.63
CA VAL A 250 -18.25 13.41 18.70
C VAL A 250 -17.77 14.86 18.76
N VAL A 251 -18.70 15.82 18.71
CA VAL A 251 -18.37 17.25 18.80
C VAL A 251 -17.68 17.55 20.13
N ALA A 252 -18.21 17.07 21.25
CA ALA A 252 -17.59 17.25 22.56
C ALA A 252 -16.20 16.61 22.65
N ALA A 253 -15.99 15.44 22.03
CA ALA A 253 -14.68 14.79 21.99
C ALA A 253 -13.67 15.61 21.18
N LEU A 254 -14.06 16.12 20.00
CA LEU A 254 -13.19 16.93 19.15
C LEU A 254 -12.85 18.29 19.79
N LYS A 255 -13.80 18.94 20.48
CA LYS A 255 -13.54 20.19 21.21
C LYS A 255 -12.52 20.03 22.34
N LYS A 256 -12.47 18.84 22.94
CA LYS A 256 -11.55 18.47 24.03
C LYS A 256 -10.20 17.96 23.52
N ASP A 257 -10.06 17.71 22.23
CA ASP A 257 -8.79 17.26 21.65
C ASP A 257 -7.73 18.36 21.80
N SER A 258 -6.59 18.01 22.37
CA SER A 258 -5.55 18.98 22.71
C SER A 258 -4.99 19.73 21.50
N TRP A 259 -4.89 19.08 20.35
CA TRP A 259 -4.43 19.73 19.12
C TRP A 259 -5.50 20.71 18.64
N VAL A 260 -6.77 20.29 18.61
CA VAL A 260 -7.90 21.15 18.23
C VAL A 260 -7.99 22.38 19.14
N THR A 261 -7.92 22.21 20.45
CA THR A 261 -7.94 23.32 21.42
C THR A 261 -6.77 24.28 21.21
N GLN A 262 -5.55 23.77 21.00
CA GLN A 262 -4.37 24.60 20.74
C GLN A 262 -4.50 25.40 19.44
N GLN A 263 -5.04 24.78 18.40
CA GLN A 263 -5.29 25.47 17.14
C GLN A 263 -6.34 26.57 17.32
N ALA A 264 -7.46 26.29 17.99
CA ALA A 264 -8.49 27.29 18.24
C ALA A 264 -7.97 28.52 18.99
N VAL A 265 -7.13 28.32 20.02
CA VAL A 265 -6.47 29.42 20.74
C VAL A 265 -5.55 30.22 19.80
N SER A 266 -4.75 29.53 18.98
CA SER A 266 -3.79 30.17 18.05
C SER A 266 -4.49 31.04 17.02
N PHE A 267 -5.63 30.59 16.51
CA PHE A 267 -6.43 31.30 15.52
C PHE A 267 -7.53 32.19 16.12
N LYS A 268 -7.62 32.28 17.45
CA LYS A 268 -8.64 33.04 18.21
C LYS A 268 -10.08 32.65 17.81
N ILE A 269 -10.30 31.37 17.63
CA ILE A 269 -11.62 30.81 17.28
C ILE A 269 -12.32 30.34 18.55
N ASP A 270 -13.58 30.72 18.69
CA ASP A 270 -14.43 30.23 19.77
C ASP A 270 -15.04 28.88 19.37
N LEU A 271 -14.48 27.80 19.93
CA LEU A 271 -14.98 26.44 19.69
C LEU A 271 -16.38 26.23 20.25
N GLU A 272 -16.84 27.02 21.22
CA GLU A 272 -18.17 26.82 21.81
C GLU A 272 -19.28 26.98 20.77
N ASN A 273 -19.10 27.90 19.81
CA ASN A 273 -20.06 28.15 18.72
C ASN A 273 -20.12 27.04 17.66
N VAL A 274 -19.23 26.04 17.71
CA VAL A 274 -19.27 24.90 16.79
C VAL A 274 -20.15 23.80 17.36
N GLU A 275 -21.43 23.79 17.00
CA GLU A 275 -22.43 22.93 17.66
C GLU A 275 -22.66 21.56 16.97
N SER A 276 -22.23 21.41 15.72
CA SER A 276 -22.49 20.22 14.91
C SER A 276 -21.21 19.56 14.42
N PHE A 277 -21.30 18.28 14.05
CA PHE A 277 -20.19 17.56 13.45
C PHE A 277 -19.82 18.17 12.10
N SER A 278 -20.81 18.56 11.28
CA SER A 278 -20.54 19.31 10.04
C SER A 278 -19.82 20.61 10.32
N GLY A 279 -20.21 21.35 11.35
CA GLY A 279 -19.53 22.57 11.79
C GLY A 279 -18.06 22.31 12.17
N MET A 280 -17.76 21.18 12.81
CA MET A 280 -16.38 20.77 13.07
C MET A 280 -15.60 20.47 11.76
N LEU A 281 -16.22 19.79 10.79
CA LEU A 281 -15.59 19.54 9.49
C LEU A 281 -15.30 20.85 8.73
N ASP A 282 -16.25 21.79 8.74
CA ASP A 282 -16.10 23.11 8.13
C ASP A 282 -15.03 23.93 8.84
N PHE A 283 -14.97 23.86 10.17
CA PHE A 283 -13.89 24.46 10.97
C PHE A 283 -12.51 23.94 10.53
N PHE A 284 -12.35 22.62 10.36
CA PHE A 284 -11.07 22.06 9.91
C PHE A 284 -10.66 22.55 8.52
N LYS A 285 -11.62 22.62 7.61
CA LYS A 285 -11.39 23.08 6.23
C LYS A 285 -11.07 24.56 6.17
N ALA A 286 -11.86 25.39 6.86
CA ALA A 286 -11.75 26.84 6.81
C ALA A 286 -10.46 27.36 7.46
N HIS A 287 -10.01 26.72 8.54
CA HIS A 287 -8.90 27.24 9.34
C HIS A 287 -7.57 26.51 9.13
N PHE A 288 -7.60 25.26 8.65
CA PHE A 288 -6.37 24.47 8.46
C PHE A 288 -6.22 23.92 7.04
N GLY A 289 -7.18 24.18 6.13
CA GLY A 289 -7.16 23.57 4.80
C GLY A 289 -7.28 22.04 4.84
N VAL A 290 -7.72 21.48 5.97
CA VAL A 290 -7.86 20.03 6.17
C VAL A 290 -9.28 19.62 5.77
N THR A 291 -9.37 18.75 4.78
CA THR A 291 -10.65 18.13 4.39
C THR A 291 -10.84 16.83 5.15
N ILE A 292 -11.86 16.77 6.00
CA ILE A 292 -12.35 15.54 6.63
C ILE A 292 -13.74 15.25 6.09
N THR A 293 -14.02 13.99 5.75
CA THR A 293 -15.38 13.56 5.39
C THR A 293 -15.99 12.72 6.52
N PRO A 294 -17.33 12.63 6.62
CA PRO A 294 -17.97 11.80 7.63
C PRO A 294 -17.59 10.32 7.59
N SER A 295 -17.11 9.83 6.44
CA SER A 295 -16.64 8.45 6.24
C SER A 295 -15.14 8.26 6.39
N SER A 296 -14.38 9.34 6.65
CA SER A 296 -12.93 9.29 6.83
C SER A 296 -12.53 8.89 8.25
N PHE A 297 -13.08 7.78 8.74
CA PHE A 297 -12.75 7.22 10.05
C PHE A 297 -12.38 5.74 9.94
N CYS A 298 -11.79 5.16 11.00
CA CYS A 298 -11.75 3.72 11.21
C CYS A 298 -11.95 3.38 12.69
N ILE A 299 -12.36 2.14 12.96
CA ILE A 299 -12.61 1.65 14.32
C ILE A 299 -11.36 0.90 14.80
N LEU A 300 -10.75 1.40 15.87
CA LEU A 300 -9.53 0.84 16.45
C LEU A 300 -9.81 -0.23 17.51
N GLY A 301 -10.99 -0.21 18.12
CA GLY A 301 -11.37 -1.17 19.14
C GLY A 301 -12.69 -0.81 19.82
N TYR A 302 -13.21 -1.77 20.59
CA TYR A 302 -14.43 -1.63 21.37
C TYR A 302 -14.27 -2.33 22.72
N GLU A 303 -14.54 -1.63 23.81
CA GLU A 303 -14.49 -2.17 25.17
C GLU A 303 -15.55 -1.50 26.04
N LYS A 304 -16.33 -2.30 26.79
CA LYS A 304 -17.30 -1.80 27.80
C LYS A 304 -18.27 -0.73 27.27
N GLY A 305 -18.74 -0.85 26.03
CA GLY A 305 -19.67 0.11 25.41
C GLY A 305 -19.01 1.35 24.81
N MET A 306 -17.67 1.46 24.89
CA MET A 306 -16.89 2.53 24.32
C MET A 306 -16.20 2.07 23.03
N VAL A 307 -16.22 2.92 22.01
CA VAL A 307 -15.51 2.69 20.74
C VAL A 307 -14.33 3.66 20.62
N LYS A 308 -13.19 3.13 20.20
CA LYS A 308 -11.99 3.91 19.86
C LYS A 308 -11.99 4.19 18.36
N ILE A 309 -11.96 5.46 17.99
CA ILE A 309 -12.07 5.94 16.61
C ILE A 309 -10.79 6.68 16.22
N ARG A 310 -10.31 6.43 15.00
CA ARG A 310 -9.32 7.28 14.31
C ARG A 310 -10.05 8.02 13.18
N LEU A 311 -10.10 9.34 13.26
CA LEU A 311 -10.61 10.23 12.22
C LEU A 311 -9.42 10.79 11.44
N VAL A 312 -9.49 10.76 10.10
CA VAL A 312 -8.37 11.16 9.23
C VAL A 312 -8.82 12.27 8.28
N GLY A 313 -8.04 13.34 8.24
CA GLY A 313 -8.19 14.45 7.31
C GLY A 313 -7.01 14.57 6.36
N VAL A 314 -7.28 15.19 5.21
CA VAL A 314 -6.28 15.43 4.16
C VAL A 314 -6.08 16.93 3.99
N GLU A 315 -4.85 17.40 4.17
CA GLU A 315 -4.41 18.78 4.01
C GLU A 315 -3.63 18.92 2.69
N TYR A 316 -3.97 19.89 1.85
CA TYR A 316 -3.16 20.21 0.67
C TYR A 316 -1.99 21.10 1.07
N VAL A 317 -0.76 20.66 0.79
CA VAL A 317 0.48 21.39 1.18
C VAL A 317 1.24 21.97 -0.02
N GLY A 318 0.64 21.98 -1.21
CA GLY A 318 1.24 22.52 -2.43
C GLY A 318 1.84 21.45 -3.35
N TYR A 319 2.06 21.80 -4.61
CA TYR A 319 2.69 20.93 -5.63
C TYR A 319 2.08 19.52 -5.71
N SER A 320 0.76 19.41 -5.59
CA SER A 320 0.05 18.11 -5.60
C SER A 320 0.41 17.16 -4.45
N HIS A 321 1.03 17.67 -3.38
CA HIS A 321 1.32 16.91 -2.17
C HIS A 321 0.27 17.14 -1.10
N HIS A 322 0.00 16.10 -0.32
CA HIS A 322 -0.95 16.15 0.78
C HIS A 322 -0.34 15.64 2.09
N ARG A 323 -0.73 16.28 3.21
CA ARG A 323 -0.41 15.88 4.58
C ARG A 323 -1.66 15.36 5.27
N HIS A 324 -1.47 14.49 6.27
CA HIS A 324 -2.57 13.94 7.05
C HIS A 324 -2.71 14.60 8.40
N LEU A 325 -3.95 14.93 8.75
CA LEU A 325 -4.37 15.12 10.14
C LEU A 325 -4.98 13.81 10.64
N GLN A 326 -4.60 13.38 11.83
CA GLN A 326 -5.18 12.20 12.47
C GLN A 326 -5.61 12.57 13.88
N LEU A 327 -6.89 12.36 14.18
CA LEU A 327 -7.48 12.59 15.49
C LEU A 327 -7.99 11.27 16.04
N GLY A 328 -7.66 10.98 17.29
CA GLY A 328 -8.06 9.76 17.98
C GLY A 328 -8.93 10.10 19.17
N PHE A 329 -10.09 9.45 19.30
CA PHE A 329 -10.96 9.65 20.46
C PHE A 329 -11.70 8.37 20.83
N GLU A 330 -12.11 8.29 22.09
CA GLU A 330 -12.89 7.19 22.66
C GLU A 330 -14.24 7.73 23.14
N VAL A 331 -15.32 7.12 22.66
CA VAL A 331 -16.68 7.65 22.85
C VAL A 331 -17.69 6.50 23.05
N PRO A 332 -18.78 6.72 23.79
CA PRO A 332 -19.85 5.73 23.92
C PRO A 332 -20.53 5.44 22.58
N VAL A 333 -20.82 4.16 22.36
CA VAL A 333 -21.60 3.68 21.21
C VAL A 333 -23.10 3.88 21.46
N LYS A 334 -23.87 4.26 20.44
CA LYS A 334 -25.34 4.34 20.52
C LYS A 334 -25.90 3.00 20.98
N GLU A 335 -26.92 2.99 21.84
CA GLU A 335 -27.55 1.73 22.30
C GLU A 335 -27.95 0.81 21.13
N LYS A 336 -28.55 1.39 20.08
CA LYS A 336 -28.94 0.66 18.87
C LYS A 336 -27.77 0.10 18.05
N ALA A 337 -26.57 0.65 18.20
CA ALA A 337 -25.36 0.23 17.49
C ALA A 337 -24.52 -0.77 18.29
N LYS A 338 -24.75 -0.95 19.59
CA LYS A 338 -24.02 -1.94 20.41
C LYS A 338 -24.07 -3.38 19.86
N PRO A 339 -25.20 -3.88 19.32
CA PRO A 339 -25.24 -5.22 18.73
C PRO A 339 -24.22 -5.41 17.58
N ILE A 340 -23.89 -4.34 16.86
CA ILE A 340 -22.89 -4.34 15.76
C ILE A 340 -21.51 -4.74 16.27
N PHE A 341 -21.21 -4.59 17.56
CA PHE A 341 -19.93 -4.96 18.18
C PHE A 341 -19.97 -6.32 18.89
N SER A 342 -21.11 -7.00 18.88
CA SER A 342 -21.31 -8.32 19.51
C SER A 342 -21.29 -9.49 18.52
N ASP A 343 -21.34 -9.21 17.22
CA ASP A 343 -21.25 -10.22 16.16
C ASP A 343 -19.87 -10.93 16.15
N ASN A 344 -19.66 -11.98 15.37
CA ASN A 344 -18.34 -12.62 15.31
C ASN A 344 -17.44 -12.00 14.23
N THR A 345 -17.93 -11.03 13.46
CA THR A 345 -17.30 -10.51 12.23
C THR A 345 -16.47 -9.26 12.54
N PHE A 346 -15.40 -9.47 13.30
CA PHE A 346 -14.53 -8.36 13.71
C PHE A 346 -13.09 -8.58 13.32
N PHE A 347 -12.52 -7.60 12.62
CA PHE A 347 -11.13 -7.28 12.89
C PHE A 347 -10.97 -5.79 13.12
N TYR A 348 -10.05 -5.47 14.02
CA TYR A 348 -9.60 -4.11 14.24
C TYR A 348 -8.19 -3.99 13.67
N LEU A 349 -7.71 -2.76 13.62
CA LEU A 349 -6.36 -2.46 13.16
C LEU A 349 -5.34 -3.35 13.90
N GLY A 350 -4.42 -3.94 13.15
CA GLY A 350 -3.36 -4.81 13.69
C GLY A 350 -3.72 -6.30 13.83
N LYS A 351 -4.91 -6.75 13.38
CA LYS A 351 -5.28 -8.18 13.46
C LYS A 351 -4.56 -9.09 12.46
N PHE A 352 -4.07 -8.58 11.33
CA PHE A 352 -3.39 -9.42 10.34
C PHE A 352 -1.92 -9.65 10.69
N LYS A 353 -1.55 -10.91 10.98
CA LYS A 353 -0.14 -11.34 10.92
C LYS A 353 0.23 -11.63 9.46
N ASN A 354 1.39 -11.13 9.02
CA ASN A 354 1.97 -11.21 7.67
C ASN A 354 1.70 -10.01 6.74
N GLY A 355 2.05 -8.78 7.12
CA GLY A 355 2.64 -7.90 6.10
C GLY A 355 2.28 -6.42 6.01
N LEU A 356 1.49 -5.81 6.90
CA LEU A 356 1.38 -4.33 6.96
C LEU A 356 0.94 -3.85 8.37
N TYR A 357 1.65 -3.12 9.25
CA TYR A 357 3.07 -2.97 9.65
C TYR A 357 3.10 -2.59 11.17
N GLN A 358 4.23 -2.81 11.83
CA GLN A 358 4.56 -2.40 13.21
C GLN A 358 4.81 -0.89 13.34
N TYR A 359 4.59 -0.35 14.55
CA TYR A 359 5.47 0.67 15.12
C TYR A 359 6.75 0.01 15.64
#